data_AF-A0A834B2J3-F1
#
_entry.id   AF-A0A834B2J3-F1
#
_cell.length_a   1.000
_cell.length_b   1.000
_cell.length_c   1.000
_cell.angle_alpha   90.00
_cell.angle_beta   90.00
_cell.angle_gamma   90.00
#
_symmetry.space_group_name_H-M   'P 1'
#
loop_
_entity.id
_entity.type
_entity.pdbx_description
1 polymer ?
#
loop_
_entity_poly.entity_id
_entity_poly.type
_entity_poly.pdbx_seq_one_letter_code
_entity_poly.pdbx_strand_id
1 'polypeptide(L)'
;MLTTPSGPPGNKVCASLSPRVWVDFPQHYNNLIANYTNMKKERETINKGQEEMKNTISELKNTVEGMKSRIDEAKDRISELEDKVQKNTQKEQEKKKRLTKNEEGLREIQDNMKCNNIRIIGIPEGDEEEQGIETLFGKVMMENFPNLMKEKVTQIQETQRVPIKRNPKRPTS
;
A
#
# COMPACT_ATOMS: atom_id res chain seq x y z
N MET A 1 27.71 97.66 75.12
CA MET A 1 27.67 97.71 73.64
C MET A 1 28.23 96.36 73.16
N LEU A 2 27.37 95.42 72.73
CA LEU A 2 27.02 95.20 71.30
C LEU A 2 28.31 94.91 70.51
N THR A 3 28.58 93.74 69.91
CA THR A 3 27.80 92.57 69.51
C THR A 3 28.78 91.43 69.17
N THR A 4 28.36 90.17 69.31
CA THR A 4 28.93 89.04 68.56
C THR A 4 28.29 88.96 67.18
N PRO A 5 29.00 88.53 66.12
CA PRO A 5 28.37 87.77 65.05
C PRO A 5 28.64 86.29 65.24
N SER A 6 27.54 85.57 65.40
CA SER A 6 27.35 84.15 65.21
C SER A 6 28.00 83.63 63.92
N GLY A 7 29.07 82.84 64.05
CA GLY A 7 29.46 81.91 62.99
C GLY A 7 28.52 80.70 63.03
N PRO A 8 27.97 80.23 61.90
CA PRO A 8 27.13 79.04 61.91
C PRO A 8 27.96 77.82 62.34
N PRO A 9 27.43 76.96 63.23
CA PRO A 9 28.10 75.77 63.70
C PRO A 9 28.32 74.81 62.54
N GLY A 10 29.49 74.18 62.54
CA GLY A 10 29.96 73.39 61.42
C GLY A 10 29.00 72.28 60.99
N ASN A 11 28.64 72.30 59.71
CA ASN A 11 28.38 71.06 58.98
C ASN A 11 29.71 70.49 58.50
N LYS A 12 30.54 70.06 59.46
CA LYS A 12 31.62 69.10 59.20
C LYS A 12 31.07 67.69 59.38
N VAL A 13 30.06 67.34 58.61
CA VAL A 13 29.71 65.94 58.33
C VAL A 13 29.98 65.69 56.86
N CYS A 14 31.24 65.90 56.47
CA CYS A 14 31.77 65.38 55.21
C CYS A 14 33.20 64.90 55.48
N ALA A 15 33.36 64.08 56.52
CA ALA A 15 34.63 63.48 56.88
C ALA A 15 34.39 62.04 57.36
N SER A 16 33.95 61.18 56.45
CA SER A 16 34.05 59.72 56.65
C SER A 16 34.29 58.94 55.35
N LEU A 17 34.47 59.61 54.21
CA LEU A 17 34.81 58.95 52.94
C LEU A 17 36.16 59.47 52.43
N SER A 18 37.05 58.54 52.11
CA SER A 18 38.42 58.81 51.62
C SER A 18 38.41 59.74 50.40
N PRO A 19 39.38 60.66 50.24
CA PRO A 19 39.51 61.55 49.07
C PRO A 19 39.44 60.81 47.72
N ARG A 20 39.85 59.53 47.69
CA ARG A 20 39.77 58.65 46.52
C ARG A 20 38.33 58.37 46.08
N VAL A 21 37.39 58.32 47.02
CA VAL A 21 35.96 58.06 46.76
C VAL A 21 35.33 59.20 45.96
N TRP A 22 35.72 60.45 46.21
CA TRP A 22 35.16 61.62 45.51
C TRP A 22 35.64 61.76 44.06
N VAL A 23 36.84 61.28 43.75
CA VAL A 23 37.42 61.31 42.39
C VAL A 23 36.80 60.22 41.51
N ASP A 24 36.57 59.03 42.05
CA ASP A 24 36.08 57.87 41.28
C ASP A 24 34.54 57.82 41.19
N PHE A 25 33.81 58.57 42.02
CA PHE A 25 32.34 58.55 42.11
C PHE A 25 31.61 58.89 40.79
N PRO A 26 31.96 59.95 40.03
CA PRO A 26 31.29 60.28 38.77
C PRO A 26 31.47 59.18 37.70
N GLN A 27 32.64 58.55 37.66
CA GLN A 27 32.91 57.45 36.74
C GLN A 27 32.08 56.22 37.08
N HIS A 28 31.99 55.86 38.36
CA HIS A 28 31.15 54.74 38.81
C HIS A 28 29.67 54.98 38.51
N TYR A 29 29.18 56.21 38.72
CA TYR A 29 27.80 56.59 38.41
C TYR A 29 27.50 56.51 36.90
N ASN A 30 28.40 57.01 36.05
CA ASN A 30 28.25 56.92 34.59
C ASN A 30 28.28 55.46 34.10
N ASN A 31 29.15 54.63 34.68
CA ASN A 31 29.19 53.20 34.37
C ASN A 31 27.88 52.48 34.78
N LEU A 32 27.30 52.83 35.94
CA LEU A 32 26.03 52.28 36.39
C LEU A 32 24.89 52.65 35.43
N ILE A 33 24.83 53.91 34.97
CA ILE A 33 23.86 54.36 33.97
C ILE A 33 24.04 53.58 32.66
N ALA A 34 25.28 53.47 32.16
CA ALA A 34 25.58 52.73 30.94
C ALA A 34 25.10 51.28 31.03
N ASN A 35 25.43 50.58 32.13
CA ASN A 35 24.98 49.21 32.38
C ASN A 35 23.46 49.11 32.45
N TYR A 36 22.78 50.03 33.15
CA TYR A 36 21.33 50.07 33.21
C TYR A 36 20.69 50.23 31.81
N THR A 37 21.23 51.13 30.98
CA THR A 37 20.72 51.33 29.62
C THR A 37 20.95 50.12 28.73
N ASN A 38 22.08 49.42 28.88
CA ASN A 38 22.36 48.20 28.14
C ASN A 38 21.42 47.07 28.56
N MET A 39 21.25 46.83 29.87
CA MET A 39 20.30 45.83 30.38
C MET A 39 18.87 46.10 29.93
N LYS A 40 18.47 47.38 29.85
CA LYS A 40 17.15 47.75 29.34
C LYS A 40 16.99 47.36 27.87
N LYS A 41 17.97 47.64 27.02
CA LYS A 41 17.97 47.26 25.59
C LYS A 41 17.97 45.74 25.39
N GLU A 42 18.77 45.01 26.18
CA GLU A 42 18.80 43.55 26.15
C GLU A 42 17.44 42.97 26.54
N ARG A 43 16.80 43.49 27.59
CA ARG A 43 15.44 43.10 27.98
C ARG A 43 14.43 43.33 26.85
N GLU A 44 14.48 44.48 26.18
CA GLU A 44 13.58 44.80 25.06
C GLU A 44 13.77 43.79 23.90
N THR A 45 15.01 43.40 23.62
CA THR A 45 15.33 42.42 22.58
C THR A 45 14.84 41.01 22.97
N ILE A 46 15.05 40.59 24.22
CA ILE A 46 14.54 39.32 24.74
C ILE A 46 13.01 39.28 24.67
N ASN A 47 12.33 40.36 25.09
CA ASN A 47 10.87 40.43 25.05
C ASN A 47 10.33 40.30 23.63
N LYS A 48 10.98 40.95 22.66
CA LYS A 48 10.61 40.81 21.25
C LYS A 48 10.77 39.37 20.77
N GLY A 49 11.91 38.75 21.07
CA GLY A 49 12.16 37.34 20.73
C GLY A 49 11.16 36.38 21.39
N GLN A 50 10.74 36.66 22.62
CA GLN A 50 9.70 35.88 23.30
C GLN A 50 8.34 35.97 22.60
N GLU A 51 7.97 37.13 22.07
CA GLU A 51 6.71 37.30 21.35
C GLU A 51 6.72 36.59 20.00
N GLU A 52 7.83 36.67 19.26
CA GLU A 52 8.03 35.92 18.02
C GLU A 52 7.96 34.39 18.25
N MET A 53 8.57 33.90 19.34
CA MET A 53 8.46 32.48 19.73
C MET A 53 7.03 32.07 20.08
N LYS A 54 6.25 32.90 20.77
CA LYS A 54 4.85 32.58 21.08
C LYS A 54 4.00 32.47 19.82
N ASN A 55 4.21 33.38 18.87
CA ASN A 55 3.47 33.38 17.60
C ASN A 55 3.78 32.10 16.80
N THR A 56 5.06 31.75 16.66
CA THR A 56 5.47 30.52 15.96
C THR A 56 4.96 29.25 16.67
N ILE A 57 4.96 29.19 18.01
CA ILE A 57 4.36 28.08 18.76
C ILE A 57 2.85 27.95 18.48
N SER A 58 2.13 29.08 18.40
CA SER A 58 0.70 29.09 18.07
C SER A 58 0.42 28.57 16.66
N GLU A 59 1.22 28.98 15.68
CA GLU A 59 1.13 28.49 14.30
C GLU A 59 1.42 26.99 14.19
N LEU A 60 2.45 26.50 14.89
CA LEU A 60 2.77 25.08 14.96
C LEU A 60 1.64 24.28 15.60
N LYS A 61 1.03 24.79 16.67
CA LYS A 61 -0.12 24.15 17.32
C LYS A 61 -1.29 23.97 16.35
N ASN A 62 -1.66 25.02 15.62
CA ASN A 62 -2.73 24.96 14.63
C ASN A 62 -2.42 23.97 13.50
N THR A 63 -1.16 23.93 13.05
CA THR A 63 -0.70 22.98 12.03
C THR A 63 -0.80 21.54 12.52
N VAL A 64 -0.37 21.26 13.76
CA VAL A 64 -0.45 19.93 14.38
C VAL A 64 -1.92 19.49 14.55
N GLU A 65 -2.80 20.38 14.99
CA GLU A 65 -4.24 20.10 15.08
C GLU A 65 -4.83 19.77 13.70
N GLY A 66 -4.47 20.53 12.66
CA GLY A 66 -4.89 20.26 11.29
C GLY A 66 -4.36 18.92 10.75
N MET A 67 -3.11 18.57 11.06
CA MET A 67 -2.53 17.27 10.71
C MET A 67 -3.25 16.12 11.42
N LYS A 68 -3.61 16.29 12.69
CA LYS A 68 -4.36 15.29 13.46
C LYS A 68 -5.71 14.99 12.82
N SER A 69 -6.49 16.01 12.46
CA SER A 69 -7.79 15.82 11.78
C SER A 69 -7.65 15.08 10.45
N ARG A 70 -6.63 15.42 9.65
CA ARG A 70 -6.34 14.71 8.38
C ARG A 70 -5.94 13.25 8.59
N ILE A 71 -5.20 12.96 9.65
CA ILE A 71 -4.81 11.59 10.01
C ILE A 71 -6.04 10.78 10.42
N ASP A 72 -6.94 11.35 11.21
CA ASP A 72 -8.14 10.65 11.64
C ASP A 72 -9.08 10.37 10.46
N GLU A 73 -9.28 11.32 9.53
CA GLU A 73 -10.00 11.08 8.27
C GLU A 73 -9.35 9.95 7.44
N ALA A 74 -8.01 9.95 7.35
CA ALA A 74 -7.29 8.91 6.62
C ALA A 74 -7.47 7.53 7.26
N LYS A 75 -7.52 7.43 8.60
CA LYS A 75 -7.78 6.16 9.30
C LYS A 75 -9.17 5.62 8.98
N ASP A 76 -10.19 6.48 9.00
CA ASP A 76 -11.56 6.07 8.69
C ASP A 76 -11.66 5.53 7.26
N ARG A 77 -11.02 6.22 6.30
CA ARG A 77 -10.94 5.77 4.90
C ARG A 77 -10.21 4.44 4.75
N ILE A 78 -9.14 4.20 5.51
CA ILE A 78 -8.43 2.91 5.52
C ILE A 78 -9.34 1.80 6.06
N SER A 79 -10.05 2.05 7.17
CA SER A 79 -10.98 1.07 7.75
C SER A 79 -12.08 0.68 6.75
N GLU A 80 -12.65 1.64 6.02
CA GLU A 80 -13.64 1.31 4.98
C GLU A 80 -13.05 0.48 3.82
N LEU A 81 -11.80 0.73 3.46
CA LEU A 81 -11.12 -0.02 2.40
C LEU A 81 -10.81 -1.45 2.84
N GLU A 82 -10.40 -1.65 4.10
CA GLU A 82 -10.16 -2.98 4.68
C GLU A 82 -11.43 -3.84 4.60
N ASP A 83 -12.58 -3.29 5.00
CA ASP A 83 -13.88 -3.97 4.88
C ASP A 83 -14.24 -4.34 3.43
N LYS A 84 -13.99 -3.43 2.49
CA LYS A 84 -14.26 -3.66 1.06
C LYS A 84 -13.35 -4.76 0.51
N VAL A 85 -12.07 -4.76 0.88
CA VAL A 85 -11.10 -5.79 0.49
C VAL A 85 -11.54 -7.15 1.02
N GLN A 86 -11.92 -7.25 2.30
CA GLN A 86 -12.38 -8.51 2.90
C GLN A 86 -13.62 -9.07 2.17
N LYS A 87 -14.61 -8.22 1.88
CA LYS A 87 -15.81 -8.61 1.10
C LYS A 87 -15.44 -9.10 -0.31
N ASN A 88 -14.48 -8.47 -0.96
CA ASN A 88 -14.03 -8.87 -2.29
C ASN A 88 -13.30 -10.22 -2.26
N THR A 89 -12.42 -10.44 -1.28
CA THR A 89 -11.73 -11.71 -1.08
C THR A 89 -12.71 -12.86 -0.87
N GLN A 90 -13.76 -12.67 -0.06
CA GLN A 90 -14.78 -13.70 0.13
C GLN A 90 -15.51 -14.02 -1.19
N LYS A 91 -15.92 -12.99 -1.94
CA LYS A 91 -16.57 -13.17 -3.26
C LYS A 91 -15.66 -13.90 -4.25
N GLU A 92 -14.37 -13.61 -4.24
CA GLU A 92 -13.39 -14.28 -5.10
C GLU A 92 -13.25 -15.76 -4.75
N GLN A 93 -13.19 -16.10 -3.47
CA GLN A 93 -13.17 -17.49 -3.01
C GLN A 93 -14.43 -18.26 -3.43
N GLU A 94 -15.62 -17.64 -3.33
CA GLU A 94 -16.87 -18.24 -3.79
C GLU A 94 -16.87 -18.47 -5.31
N LYS A 95 -16.41 -17.49 -6.09
CA LYS A 95 -16.26 -17.63 -7.55
C LYS A 95 -15.29 -18.76 -7.89
N LYS A 96 -14.16 -18.85 -7.20
CA LYS A 96 -13.18 -19.92 -7.40
C LYS A 96 -13.78 -21.30 -7.16
N LYS A 97 -14.51 -21.49 -6.05
CA LYS A 97 -15.23 -22.75 -5.76
C LYS A 97 -16.22 -23.12 -6.86
N ARG A 98 -16.98 -22.14 -7.37
CA ARG A 98 -17.92 -22.36 -8.48
C ARG A 98 -17.21 -22.75 -9.77
N LEU A 99 -16.08 -22.11 -10.09
CA LEU A 99 -15.28 -22.44 -11.27
C LEU A 99 -14.71 -23.87 -11.18
N THR A 100 -14.15 -24.27 -10.04
CA THR A 100 -13.65 -25.63 -9.83
C THR A 100 -14.76 -26.66 -10.01
N LYS A 101 -15.94 -26.44 -9.39
CA LYS A 101 -17.09 -27.33 -9.56
C LYS A 101 -17.56 -27.41 -11.02
N ASN A 102 -17.60 -26.28 -11.72
CA ASN A 102 -17.98 -26.25 -13.13
C ASN A 102 -16.97 -27.01 -13.99
N GLU A 103 -15.67 -26.87 -13.72
CA GLU A 103 -14.61 -27.57 -14.43
C GLU A 103 -14.69 -29.09 -14.23
N GLU A 104 -14.96 -29.53 -13.00
CA GLU A 104 -15.22 -30.94 -12.69
C GLU A 104 -16.47 -31.46 -13.41
N GLY A 105 -17.56 -30.70 -13.40
CA GLY A 105 -18.78 -31.07 -14.13
C GLY A 105 -18.58 -31.14 -15.64
N LEU A 106 -17.76 -30.25 -16.22
CA LEU A 106 -17.41 -30.31 -17.64
C LEU A 106 -16.57 -31.55 -17.98
N ARG A 107 -15.65 -31.95 -17.10
CA ARG A 107 -14.90 -33.22 -17.26
C ARG A 107 -15.85 -34.41 -17.26
N GLU A 108 -16.76 -34.48 -16.29
CA GLU A 108 -17.75 -35.57 -16.20
C GLU A 108 -18.64 -35.63 -17.45
N ILE A 109 -19.15 -34.49 -17.92
CA ILE A 109 -19.94 -34.43 -19.16
C ILE A 109 -19.11 -34.90 -20.36
N GLN A 110 -17.86 -34.47 -20.47
CA GLN A 110 -16.98 -34.87 -21.56
C GLN A 110 -16.69 -36.38 -21.54
N ASP A 111 -16.46 -36.96 -20.36
CA ASP A 111 -16.20 -38.38 -20.20
C ASP A 111 -17.46 -39.20 -20.49
N ASN A 112 -18.64 -38.72 -20.06
CA ASN A 112 -19.94 -39.30 -20.40
C ASN A 112 -20.23 -39.24 -21.90
N MET A 113 -19.88 -38.15 -22.59
CA MET A 113 -20.02 -38.08 -24.06
C MET A 113 -19.07 -39.04 -24.79
N LYS A 114 -17.94 -39.40 -24.18
CA LYS A 114 -16.92 -40.28 -24.77
C LYS A 114 -17.07 -41.75 -24.35
N CYS A 115 -17.95 -42.07 -23.40
CA CYS A 115 -18.03 -43.41 -22.82
C CYS A 115 -18.37 -44.51 -23.84
N ASN A 116 -19.11 -44.18 -24.90
CA ASN A 116 -19.48 -45.09 -25.98
C ASN A 116 -18.57 -44.97 -27.22
N ASN A 117 -17.57 -44.10 -27.19
CA ASN A 117 -16.69 -43.87 -28.34
C ASN A 117 -15.54 -44.87 -28.33
N ILE A 118 -15.30 -45.53 -29.47
CA ILE A 118 -14.19 -46.45 -29.66
C ILE A 118 -13.13 -45.78 -30.55
N ARG A 119 -11.86 -45.85 -30.15
CA ARG A 119 -10.74 -45.36 -30.95
C ARG A 119 -9.91 -46.53 -31.47
N ILE A 120 -9.94 -46.73 -32.78
CA ILE A 120 -9.11 -47.72 -33.47
C ILE A 120 -7.84 -47.04 -33.97
N ILE A 121 -6.69 -47.66 -33.71
CA ILE A 121 -5.36 -47.15 -34.06
C ILE A 121 -4.68 -48.19 -34.94
N GLY A 122 -3.77 -47.75 -35.81
CA GLY A 122 -3.02 -48.64 -36.72
C GLY A 122 -3.64 -48.78 -38.10
N ILE A 123 -4.72 -48.04 -38.40
CA ILE A 123 -5.30 -47.98 -39.74
C ILE A 123 -4.47 -47.03 -40.63
N PRO A 124 -3.94 -47.50 -41.77
CA PRO A 124 -3.23 -46.64 -42.73
C PRO A 124 -4.04 -45.41 -43.16
N GLU A 125 -3.35 -44.30 -43.45
CA GLU A 125 -4.00 -43.11 -44.02
C GLU A 125 -4.31 -43.37 -45.49
N GLY A 126 -5.58 -43.48 -45.87
CA GLY A 126 -5.99 -43.75 -47.25
C GLY A 126 -7.15 -44.74 -47.34
N ASP A 127 -7.03 -45.86 -46.62
CA ASP A 127 -7.93 -47.03 -46.71
C ASP A 127 -9.41 -46.68 -46.48
N GLU A 128 -9.66 -45.68 -45.65
CA GLU A 128 -10.99 -45.16 -45.35
C GLU A 128 -11.70 -44.55 -46.56
N GLU A 129 -10.96 -43.93 -47.48
CA GLU A 129 -11.52 -43.34 -48.73
C GLU A 129 -11.79 -44.42 -49.78
N GLU A 130 -11.00 -45.50 -49.80
CA GLU A 130 -11.15 -46.58 -50.78
C GLU A 130 -12.30 -47.52 -50.42
N GLN A 131 -12.45 -47.87 -49.14
CA GLN A 131 -13.39 -48.90 -48.70
C GLN A 131 -14.55 -48.36 -47.85
N GLY A 132 -14.44 -47.12 -47.35
CA GLY A 132 -15.35 -46.54 -46.37
C GLY A 132 -15.02 -46.97 -44.94
N ILE A 133 -15.14 -46.04 -43.98
CA ILE A 133 -14.78 -46.25 -42.57
C ILE A 133 -15.62 -47.38 -41.93
N GLU A 134 -16.91 -47.48 -42.25
CA GLU A 134 -17.79 -48.51 -41.71
C GLU A 134 -17.42 -49.92 -42.20
N THR A 135 -17.09 -50.07 -43.48
CA THR A 135 -16.62 -51.35 -44.05
C THR A 135 -15.33 -51.79 -43.38
N LEU A 136 -14.41 -50.84 -43.18
CA LEU A 136 -13.13 -51.08 -42.54
C LEU A 136 -13.30 -51.50 -41.08
N PHE A 137 -14.18 -50.82 -40.34
CA PHE A 137 -14.56 -51.21 -38.98
C PHE A 137 -15.11 -52.65 -38.94
N GLY A 138 -16.00 -52.99 -39.86
CA GLY A 138 -16.58 -54.33 -39.97
C GLY A 138 -15.52 -55.42 -40.20
N LYS A 139 -14.55 -55.16 -41.08
CA LYS A 139 -13.42 -56.09 -41.32
C LYS A 139 -12.58 -56.27 -40.06
N VAL A 140 -12.17 -55.18 -39.41
CA VAL A 140 -11.37 -55.22 -38.17
C VAL A 140 -12.09 -56.02 -37.08
N MET A 141 -13.39 -55.78 -36.88
CA MET A 141 -14.17 -56.46 -35.86
C MET A 141 -14.40 -57.94 -36.19
N MET A 142 -14.57 -58.29 -37.48
CA MET A 142 -14.72 -59.69 -37.90
C MET A 142 -13.43 -60.49 -37.76
N GLU A 143 -12.29 -59.89 -38.12
CA GLU A 143 -10.97 -60.52 -38.02
C GLU A 143 -10.56 -60.74 -36.55
N ASN A 144 -10.84 -59.78 -35.66
CA ASN A 144 -10.36 -59.83 -34.27
C ASN A 144 -11.41 -60.35 -33.27
N PHE A 145 -12.70 -60.06 -33.48
CA PHE A 145 -13.78 -60.34 -32.53
C PHE A 145 -15.01 -60.98 -33.20
N PRO A 146 -14.87 -62.13 -33.89
CA PRO A 146 -15.92 -62.73 -34.70
C PRO A 146 -17.18 -63.14 -33.91
N ASN A 147 -17.05 -63.42 -32.61
CA ASN A 147 -18.19 -63.77 -31.76
C ASN A 147 -19.05 -62.55 -31.41
N LEU A 148 -18.43 -61.37 -31.28
CA LEU A 148 -19.12 -60.12 -30.93
C LEU A 148 -20.05 -59.67 -32.06
N MET A 149 -19.65 -59.90 -33.30
CA MET A 149 -20.42 -59.59 -34.51
C MET A 149 -21.65 -60.52 -34.70
N LYS A 150 -21.66 -61.70 -34.07
CA LYS A 150 -22.78 -62.66 -34.18
C LYS A 150 -23.90 -62.41 -33.18
N GLU A 151 -23.58 -61.86 -32.00
CA GLU A 151 -24.53 -61.69 -30.90
C GLU A 151 -25.28 -60.37 -30.90
N LYS A 152 -24.71 -59.29 -31.46
CA LYS A 152 -25.36 -57.98 -31.48
C LYS A 152 -25.12 -57.25 -32.80
N VAL A 153 -26.17 -56.63 -33.32
CA VAL A 153 -26.06 -55.62 -34.38
C VAL A 153 -25.56 -54.33 -33.73
N THR A 154 -24.26 -54.04 -33.82
CA THR A 154 -23.71 -52.74 -33.40
C THR A 154 -24.21 -51.65 -34.35
N GLN A 155 -25.16 -50.82 -33.88
CA GLN A 155 -25.55 -49.62 -34.61
C GLN A 155 -24.49 -48.55 -34.41
N ILE A 156 -23.85 -48.17 -35.51
CA ILE A 156 -22.86 -47.09 -35.53
C ILE A 156 -23.60 -45.78 -35.76
N GLN A 157 -23.39 -44.79 -34.88
CA GLN A 157 -24.04 -43.48 -35.01
C GLN A 157 -23.23 -42.54 -35.90
N GLU A 158 -21.91 -42.51 -35.72
CA GLU A 158 -21.00 -41.67 -36.49
C GLU A 158 -19.62 -42.33 -36.54
N THR A 159 -18.91 -42.16 -37.66
CA THR A 159 -17.51 -42.57 -37.81
C THR A 159 -16.72 -41.48 -38.49
N GLN A 160 -15.50 -41.26 -38.01
CA GLN A 160 -14.59 -40.28 -38.60
C GLN A 160 -13.14 -40.54 -38.18
N ARG A 161 -12.20 -40.16 -39.04
CA ARG A 161 -10.78 -40.10 -38.67
C ARG A 161 -10.49 -38.91 -37.77
N VAL A 162 -9.66 -39.11 -36.75
CA VAL A 162 -9.21 -38.04 -35.87
C VAL A 162 -7.67 -38.07 -35.76
N PRO A 163 -6.97 -36.98 -36.15
CA PRO A 163 -7.50 -35.73 -36.71
C PRO A 163 -8.06 -35.90 -38.13
N ILE A 164 -9.09 -35.13 -38.48
CA ILE A 164 -9.74 -35.17 -39.81
C ILE A 164 -8.76 -34.83 -40.94
N LYS A 165 -7.82 -33.91 -40.68
CA LYS A 165 -6.81 -33.51 -41.68
C LYS A 165 -5.68 -34.53 -41.75
N ARG A 166 -5.48 -35.12 -42.92
CA ARG A 166 -4.33 -35.97 -43.25
C ARG A 166 -3.04 -35.15 -43.22
N ASN A 167 -1.97 -35.75 -42.71
CA ASN A 167 -0.66 -35.11 -42.70
C ASN A 167 0.21 -35.76 -43.80
N PRO A 168 0.46 -35.08 -44.93
CA PRO A 168 1.23 -35.63 -46.04
C PRO A 168 2.70 -35.92 -45.69
N LYS A 169 3.20 -35.42 -44.56
CA LYS A 169 4.55 -35.70 -44.05
C LYS A 169 4.61 -36.89 -43.10
N ARG A 170 3.47 -37.52 -42.76
CA ARG A 170 3.44 -38.69 -41.88
C ARG A 170 3.81 -39.92 -42.72
N PRO A 171 4.87 -40.66 -42.36
CA PRO A 171 5.23 -41.87 -43.10
C PRO A 171 4.09 -42.89 -43.00
N THR A 172 3.59 -43.33 -44.15
CA THR A 172 2.73 -44.50 -44.28
C THR A 172 3.63 -45.73 -44.15
N SER A 173 3.57 -46.42 -43.02
CA SER A 173 4.18 -47.75 -42.86
C SER A 173 3.26 -48.82 -43.42
#